data_AF-A0A3G4RTI1-F1
#
_entry.id   AF-A0A3G4RTI1-F1
#
_cell.length_a   1.000
_cell.length_b   1.000
_cell.length_c   1.000
_cell.angle_alpha   90.00
_cell.angle_beta   90.00
_cell.angle_gamma   90.00
#
_symmetry.space_group_name_H-M   'P 1'
#
loop_
_entity.id
_entity.type
_entity.pdbx_description
1 polymer ?
#
loop_
_entity_poly.entity_id
_entity_poly.type
_entity_poly.pdbx_seq_one_letter_code
_entity_poly.pdbx_strand_id
1 'polypeptide(L)' 'MFLPGTYVRPHRHPHTFELLLPLRGRFVVLNFDDRGTVTHRAILGETCTVLEMSAPQEPGMPCCRWIPVA' A
#
# COMPACT_ATOMS: atom_id res chain seq x y z
N MET A 1 4.55 -9.01 -13.57
CA MET A 1 3.57 -8.05 -14.08
C MET A 1 2.27 -8.27 -13.32
N PHE A 2 1.74 -7.24 -12.64
CA PHE A 2 0.44 -7.36 -11.99
C PHE A 2 -0.66 -7.23 -13.04
N LEU A 3 -1.58 -8.20 -13.06
CA LEU A 3 -2.79 -8.11 -13.87
C LEU A 3 -3.89 -7.40 -13.05
N PRO A 4 -4.84 -6.69 -13.69
CA PRO A 4 -5.99 -6.15 -12.99
C PRO A 4 -6.67 -7.24 -12.13
N GLY A 5 -6.94 -6.92 -10.86
CA GLY A 5 -7.48 -7.88 -9.90
C GLY A 5 -6.44 -8.74 -9.16
N THR A 6 -5.13 -8.62 -9.43
CA THR A 6 -4.09 -9.37 -8.70
C THR A 6 -3.98 -8.87 -7.26
N TYR A 7 -4.46 -9.63 -6.28
CA TYR A 7 -4.41 -9.19 -4.89
C TYR A 7 -3.06 -9.47 -4.21
N VAL A 8 -2.43 -8.45 -3.63
CA VAL A 8 -1.28 -8.62 -2.73
C VAL A 8 -1.75 -8.49 -1.28
N ARG A 9 -1.52 -9.53 -0.49
CA ARG A 9 -1.95 -9.59 0.91
C ARG A 9 -1.27 -8.52 1.77
N PRO A 10 -1.98 -8.00 2.80
CA PRO A 10 -1.41 -7.14 3.82
C PRO A 10 -0.13 -7.75 4.40
N HIS A 11 0.94 -6.97 4.45
CA HIS A 11 2.19 -7.33 5.10
C HIS A 11 2.81 -6.13 5.81
N ARG A 12 3.79 -6.39 6.69
CA ARG A 12 4.50 -5.37 7.47
C ARG A 12 6.00 -5.50 7.22
N HIS A 13 6.67 -4.35 7.23
CA HIS A 13 8.13 -4.25 7.21
C HIS A 13 8.61 -3.67 8.55
N PRO A 14 8.93 -4.51 9.56
CA PRO A 14 9.13 -4.04 10.94
C PRO A 14 10.33 -3.11 11.14
N HIS A 15 11.30 -3.14 10.23
CA HIS A 15 12.59 -2.47 10.41
C HIS A 15 12.92 -1.51 9.26
N THR A 16 12.05 -1.39 8.27
CA THR A 16 12.31 -0.62 7.05
C THR A 16 11.03 0.07 6.57
N PHE A 17 11.19 1.15 5.83
CA PHE A 17 10.08 1.80 5.12
C PHE A 17 9.77 1.05 3.82
N GLU A 18 8.62 1.35 3.21
CA GLU A 18 8.26 0.91 1.87
C GLU A 18 8.02 2.13 0.96
N LEU A 19 8.50 2.06 -0.27
CA LEU A 19 8.34 3.11 -1.27
C LEU A 19 7.81 2.50 -2.55
N LEU A 20 6.69 3.02 -3.06
CA LEU A 20 6.09 2.50 -4.28
C LEU A 20 5.95 3.56 -5.35
N LEU A 21 6.42 3.16 -6.51
CA LEU A 21 6.42 3.90 -7.75
C LEU A 21 5.79 3.01 -8.82
N PRO A 22 4.54 3.28 -9.26
CA PRO A 22 3.94 2.56 -10.36
C PRO A 22 4.69 2.88 -11.65
N LEU A 23 5.33 1.88 -12.24
CA LEU A 23 5.99 2.06 -13.54
C LEU A 23 4.99 2.09 -14.70
N ARG A 24 3.89 1.33 -14.59
CA ARG A 24 2.77 1.28 -15.53
C ARG A 24 1.49 0.86 -14.83
N GLY A 25 0.35 1.41 -15.27
CA GLY A 25 -0.98 1.08 -14.74
C GLY A 25 -1.34 1.84 -13.46
N ARG A 26 -2.48 1.49 -12.87
CA ARG A 26 -3.03 2.11 -11.65
C ARG A 26 -3.17 1.10 -10.52
N PHE A 27 -2.95 1.56 -9.29
CA PHE A 27 -3.02 0.71 -8.11
C PHE A 27 -3.77 1.42 -7.00
N VAL A 28 -4.68 0.71 -6.34
CA VAL A 28 -5.22 1.15 -5.06
C VAL A 28 -4.36 0.57 -3.95
N VAL A 29 -3.89 1.48 -3.10
CA VAL A 29 -3.13 1.15 -1.90
C VAL A 29 -4.00 1.42 -0.70
N LEU A 30 -4.10 0.44 0.20
CA LEU A 30 -4.83 0.56 1.44
C LEU A 30 -3.90 0.26 2.61
N ASN A 31 -3.96 1.12 3.62
CA ASN A 31 -3.25 0.98 4.87
C ASN A 31 -4.24 0.58 5.96
N PHE A 32 -3.86 -0.36 6.81
CA PHE A 32 -4.73 -0.91 7.86
C PHE A 32 -4.11 -0.76 9.23
N ASP A 33 -4.91 -0.43 10.24
CA ASP A 33 -4.51 -0.58 11.65
C ASP A 33 -4.40 -2.06 12.06
N ASP A 34 -4.00 -2.32 13.32
CA ASP A 34 -3.91 -3.66 13.90
C ASP A 34 -5.26 -4.40 13.99
N ARG A 35 -6.38 -3.70 13.87
CA ARG A 35 -7.73 -4.27 13.91
C ARG A 35 -8.29 -4.56 12.52
N GLY A 36 -7.52 -4.25 11.46
CA GLY A 36 -7.96 -4.43 10.08
C GLY A 36 -8.86 -3.32 9.56
N THR A 37 -8.89 -2.15 10.21
CA THR A 37 -9.60 -0.95 9.74
C THR A 37 -8.75 -0.22 8.71
N VAL A 38 -9.33 0.19 7.59
CA VAL A 38 -8.63 1.05 6.62
C VAL A 38 -8.40 2.44 7.21
N THR A 39 -7.15 2.86 7.33
CA THR A 39 -6.75 4.17 7.87
C THR A 39 -6.30 5.14 6.78
N HIS A 40 -5.83 4.65 5.64
CA HIS A 40 -5.44 5.48 4.51
C HIS A 40 -5.66 4.76 3.17
N ARG A 41 -5.98 5.54 2.14
CA ARG A 41 -6.21 5.07 0.76
C ARG A 41 -5.51 6.00 -0.22
N ALA A 42 -4.71 5.43 -1.13
CA ALA A 42 -4.09 6.15 -2.24
C ALA A 42 -4.36 5.46 -3.58
N ILE A 43 -4.41 6.24 -4.66
CA ILE A 43 -4.45 5.75 -6.04
C ILE A 43 -3.12 6.09 -6.71
N LEU A 44 -2.25 5.09 -6.83
CA LEU A 44 -0.97 5.21 -7.51
C LEU A 44 -1.15 5.12 -9.02
N GLY A 45 -0.45 5.97 -9.76
CA GLY A 45 -0.46 5.99 -11.23
C GLY A 45 -1.52 6.93 -11.82
N GLU A 46 -2.15 7.73 -10.98
CA GLU A 46 -3.08 8.79 -11.36
C GLU A 46 -2.83 10.05 -10.52
N THR A 47 -3.42 10.14 -9.33
CA THR A 47 -3.30 11.31 -8.44
C THR A 47 -2.06 11.25 -7.54
N CYS A 48 -1.47 10.08 -7.39
CA CYS A 48 -0.26 9.85 -6.60
C CYS A 48 0.81 9.18 -7.47
N THR A 49 1.96 9.83 -7.62
CA THR A 49 3.09 9.30 -8.41
C THR A 49 3.98 8.41 -7.57
N VAL A 50 4.17 8.75 -6.30
CA VAL A 50 5.01 8.01 -5.35
C VAL A 50 4.32 8.00 -4.01
N LEU A 51 4.28 6.83 -3.37
CA LEU A 51 3.83 6.68 -2.00
C LEU A 51 4.96 6.11 -1.16
N GLU A 52 5.39 6.89 -0.16
CA GLU A 52 6.28 6.44 0.89
C GLU A 52 5.46 6.08 2.12
N MET A 53 5.83 5.00 2.79
CA MET A 53 5.25 4.56 4.05
C MET A 53 6.37 4.26 5.02
N SER A 54 6.44 5.03 6.10
CA SER A 54 7.40 4.84 7.17
C SER A 54 7.31 3.44 7.78
N ALA A 55 8.43 2.95 8.30
CA ALA A 55 8.43 1.77 9.14
C ALA A 55 7.44 1.95 10.32
N PRO A 56 6.78 0.88 10.79
CA PRO A 56 5.93 0.96 11.97
C PRO A 56 6.72 1.49 13.18
N GLN A 57 6.48 2.75 13.57
CA GLN A 57 7.08 3.38 14.75
C GLN A 57 6.42 2.90 16.06
N GLU A 58 5.16 2.47 16.01
CA GLU A 58 4.36 2.06 17.19
C GLU A 58 3.50 0.82 16.87
N PRO A 59 3.09 0.03 17.88
CA PRO A 59 2.02 -0.96 17.73
C PRO A 59 0.75 -0.27 17.20
N GLY A 60 0.27 -0.66 16.01
CA GLY A 60 -0.87 -0.03 15.33
C GLY A 60 -0.55 0.68 14.01
N MET A 61 0.73 0.81 13.63
CA MET A 61 1.12 1.43 12.35
C MET A 61 0.86 0.52 11.13
N PRO A 62 0.62 1.12 9.95
CA PRO A 62 -0.18 0.44 8.95
C PRO A 62 0.49 -0.72 8.23
N CYS A 63 -0.32 -1.75 8.01
CA CYS A 63 -0.01 -2.88 7.15
C CYS A 63 -0.40 -2.54 5.69
N CYS A 64 0.54 -2.68 4.75
CA CYS A 64 0.37 -2.25 3.36
C CYS A 64 -0.40 -3.30 2.55
N ARG A 65 -1.49 -2.91 1.85
CA ARG A 65 -2.26 -3.77 0.92
C ARG A 65 -2.25 -3.17 -0.49
N TRP A 66 -2.07 -4.02 -1.50
CA TRP A 66 -2.12 -3.63 -2.92
C TRP A 66 -3.29 -4.33 -3.62
N ILE A 67 -4.14 -3.55 -4.26
CA ILE A 67 -5.10 -4.04 -5.26
C ILE A 67 -4.85 -3.26 -6.56
N PRO A 68 -4.23 -3.89 -7.58
CA PRO A 68 -4.19 -3.36 -8.93
C PRO A 68 -5.62 -3.21 -9.42
N VAL A 69 -5.98 -1.98 -9.74
CA VAL A 69 -7.26 -1.64 -10.34
C VAL A 69 -7.03 -1.43 -11.84
N ALA A 70 -7.96 -1.92 -12.65
CA ALA A 70 -7.96 -1.63 -14.09
C ALA A 70 -8.04 -0.11 -14.31
#